data_AF-A0A2E8RVE6-F1
#
_entry.id   AF-A0A2E8RVE6-F1
#
_cell.length_a   1.000
_cell.length_b   1.000
_cell.length_c   1.000
_cell.angle_alpha   90.00
_cell.angle_beta   90.00
_cell.angle_gamma   90.00
#
_symmetry.space_group_name_H-M   'P 1'
#
loop_
_entity.id
_entity.type
_entity.pdbx_description
1 polymer ?
#
loop_
_entity_poly.entity_id
_entity_poly.type
_entity_poly.pdbx_seq_one_letter_code
_entity_poly.pdbx_strand_id
1 'polypeptide(L)'
;MRYVRFIFSLWLVLSVSACVGSYNQQHPTKDVGADVDPTDADGYGEPDADGDADGYGEPDADGDSTDSGGDAGGDADGGPTDSGGDAGGDADGYGEPDADGDATDSGGYGDAGSDADGGPTDSGGSPLDELWPEQSPDDMAVSLKANLRWKRGAILKNDLSQALGFAPDQSCKELELFDCFMAHNIPLGGSDPFGSGLYEPARSPQVTTPIAVERIIMQTCVRRALVDAVGPAVVFTELDLASPALDPTDLETLLAVDKQTRILYRRFLARNPTIAEKDLIRTLLLSDNGELVSATDFAVMSCFAIGSTTEFIFF
;
A
#
# COMPACT_ATOMS: atom_id res chain seq x y z
N MET A 1 21.46 13.57 -0.81
CA MET A 1 22.03 12.38 -0.11
C MET A 1 21.94 12.42 1.43
N ARG A 2 21.11 13.27 2.06
CA ARG A 2 20.83 13.19 3.52
C ARG A 2 19.65 12.26 3.86
N TYR A 3 18.66 12.15 2.97
CA TYR A 3 17.49 11.27 3.13
C TYR A 3 17.80 9.76 3.15
N VAL A 4 18.78 9.30 2.36
CA VAL A 4 19.15 7.87 2.29
C VAL A 4 19.78 7.35 3.61
N ARG A 5 20.45 8.23 4.37
CA ARG A 5 21.02 7.86 5.68
C ARG A 5 19.98 7.77 6.79
N PHE A 6 18.86 8.50 6.67
CA PHE A 6 17.78 8.48 7.66
C PHE A 6 16.94 7.20 7.52
N ILE A 7 16.60 6.81 6.28
CA ILE A 7 15.81 5.61 6.00
C ILE A 7 16.57 4.33 6.40
N PHE A 8 17.89 4.26 6.16
CA PHE A 8 18.69 3.08 6.53
C PHE A 8 18.89 2.93 8.05
N SER A 9 18.89 4.05 8.81
CA SER A 9 19.04 4.01 10.27
C SER A 9 17.72 3.66 10.96
N LEU A 10 16.57 4.09 10.43
CA LEU A 10 15.25 3.74 10.96
C LEU A 10 14.94 2.25 10.78
N TRP A 11 15.34 1.66 9.64
CA TRP A 11 15.14 0.23 9.37
C TRP A 11 15.96 -0.67 10.30
N LEU A 12 17.20 -0.28 10.65
CA LEU A 12 18.05 -1.06 11.55
C LEU A 12 17.55 -1.05 13.01
N VAL A 13 16.92 0.04 13.46
CA VAL A 13 16.41 0.17 14.84
C VAL A 13 15.08 -0.59 15.03
N LEU A 14 14.21 -0.57 14.02
CA LEU A 14 12.94 -1.32 14.05
C LEU A 14 13.14 -2.84 14.00
N SER A 15 14.16 -3.36 13.31
CA SER A 15 14.46 -4.80 13.31
C SER A 15 15.02 -5.33 14.63
N VAL A 16 15.67 -4.50 15.46
CA VAL A 16 16.24 -4.94 16.75
C VAL A 16 15.19 -4.90 17.87
N SER A 17 14.24 -3.98 17.80
CA SER A 17 13.24 -3.80 18.87
C SER A 17 12.12 -4.87 18.85
N ALA A 18 11.89 -5.54 17.72
CA ALA A 18 10.87 -6.59 17.59
C ALA A 18 11.25 -7.93 18.27
N CYS A 19 12.50 -8.14 18.69
CA CYS A 19 12.93 -9.37 19.35
C CYS A 19 12.92 -9.33 20.89
N VAL A 20 12.73 -8.16 21.53
CA VAL A 20 12.87 -8.02 23.01
C VAL A 20 11.54 -7.76 23.72
N GLY A 21 10.48 -7.41 23.00
CA GLY A 21 9.26 -6.84 23.60
C GLY A 21 8.13 -7.81 24.02
N SER A 22 8.30 -9.13 23.95
CA SER A 22 7.19 -10.07 24.17
C SER A 22 7.38 -10.95 25.42
N TYR A 23 7.59 -10.35 26.59
CA TYR A 23 7.60 -11.09 27.86
C TYR A 23 7.20 -10.25 29.08
N ASN A 24 6.16 -9.41 29.00
CA ASN A 24 5.46 -8.99 30.23
C ASN A 24 4.10 -8.31 29.92
N GLN A 25 3.00 -9.04 30.00
CA GLN A 25 1.71 -8.44 30.35
C GLN A 25 1.00 -9.30 31.39
N GLN A 26 0.83 -8.69 32.56
CA GLN A 26 0.24 -9.20 33.78
C GLN A 26 -1.29 -9.25 33.69
N HIS A 27 -1.86 -10.25 34.37
CA HIS A 27 -3.28 -10.39 34.65
C HIS A 27 -3.81 -9.31 35.63
N PRO A 28 -5.11 -8.97 35.60
CA PRO A 28 -5.71 -7.99 36.50
C PRO A 28 -6.00 -8.59 37.89
N THR A 29 -5.49 -7.96 38.94
CA THR A 29 -5.79 -8.30 40.35
C THR A 29 -7.08 -7.62 40.81
N LYS A 30 -7.97 -8.41 41.40
CA LYS A 30 -9.09 -7.97 42.23
C LYS A 30 -8.60 -7.59 43.63
N ASP A 31 -9.14 -6.49 44.14
CA ASP A 31 -8.98 -6.02 45.51
C ASP A 31 -9.48 -7.03 46.54
N VAL A 32 -8.61 -7.46 47.45
CA VAL A 32 -8.97 -7.88 48.82
C VAL A 32 -7.83 -7.46 49.74
N GLY A 33 -8.12 -6.54 50.66
CA GLY A 33 -7.20 -6.16 51.72
C GLY A 33 -7.06 -7.27 52.77
N ALA A 34 -5.83 -7.55 53.18
CA ALA A 34 -5.50 -8.12 54.48
C ALA A 34 -4.02 -7.84 54.77
N ASP A 35 -3.78 -7.36 55.98
CA ASP A 35 -2.48 -7.07 56.57
C ASP A 35 -1.53 -8.28 56.51
N VAL A 36 -0.29 -8.09 56.01
CA VAL A 36 0.79 -9.07 56.14
C VAL A 36 2.11 -8.38 56.53
N ASP A 37 2.67 -8.94 57.60
CA ASP A 37 3.86 -8.62 58.37
C ASP A 37 5.18 -8.63 57.55
N PRO A 38 6.05 -7.61 57.63
CA PRO A 38 7.33 -7.59 56.91
C PRO A 38 8.47 -8.15 57.77
N THR A 39 8.46 -9.45 58.04
CA THR A 39 9.65 -10.18 58.50
C THR A 39 9.67 -11.57 57.88
N ASP A 40 10.27 -11.71 56.70
CA ASP A 40 10.96 -12.93 56.25
C ASP A 40 11.69 -12.62 54.94
N ALA A 41 12.94 -12.20 55.10
CA ALA A 41 13.95 -12.21 54.07
C ALA A 41 14.65 -13.58 54.07
N ASP A 42 15.29 -13.90 52.93
CA ASP A 42 16.29 -14.96 52.74
C ASP A 42 15.75 -16.28 52.15
N GLY A 43 15.64 -16.34 50.81
CA GLY A 43 15.37 -17.58 50.10
C GLY A 43 15.93 -17.56 48.67
N TYR A 44 17.23 -17.80 48.52
CA TYR A 44 17.84 -18.09 47.23
C TYR A 44 17.41 -19.51 46.79
N GLY A 45 16.58 -19.59 45.76
CA GLY A 45 16.27 -20.84 45.04
C GLY A 45 16.95 -20.84 43.68
N GLU A 46 17.94 -21.69 43.52
CA GLU A 46 18.55 -22.06 42.24
C GLU A 46 17.51 -22.81 41.38
N PRO A 47 17.44 -22.58 40.06
CA PRO A 47 16.69 -23.46 39.17
C PRO A 47 17.55 -24.64 38.72
N ASP A 48 17.09 -25.84 39.08
CA ASP A 48 17.58 -27.13 38.61
C ASP A 48 17.52 -27.24 37.08
N ALA A 49 18.60 -27.76 36.52
CA ALA A 49 18.76 -28.09 35.11
C ALA A 49 18.63 -29.62 34.96
N ASP A 50 17.55 -30.09 34.35
CA ASP A 50 17.36 -31.51 33.99
C ASP A 50 16.60 -31.68 32.67
N GLY A 51 17.19 -32.46 31.74
CA GLY A 51 16.57 -33.29 30.68
C GLY A 51 15.73 -32.61 29.59
N ASP A 52 15.77 -32.89 28.29
CA ASP A 52 16.19 -34.04 27.48
C ASP A 52 16.29 -33.54 26.01
N ALA A 53 17.17 -33.95 25.11
CA ALA A 53 18.24 -34.93 25.16
C ALA A 53 18.20 -35.90 23.97
N ASP A 54 17.05 -36.10 23.29
CA ASP A 54 16.91 -37.24 22.37
C ASP A 54 16.21 -36.88 21.06
N GLY A 55 16.82 -37.25 19.93
CA GLY A 55 16.07 -37.53 18.69
C GLY A 55 16.70 -37.13 17.36
N TYR A 56 17.95 -37.54 17.07
CA TYR A 56 18.44 -37.59 15.69
C TYR A 56 17.91 -38.86 15.01
N GLY A 57 16.99 -38.69 14.05
CA GLY A 57 16.59 -39.75 13.13
C GLY A 57 17.35 -39.63 11.82
N GLU A 58 18.36 -40.47 11.63
CA GLU A 58 18.95 -40.79 10.33
C GLU A 58 17.93 -41.59 9.49
N PRO A 59 17.78 -41.32 8.19
CA PRO A 59 17.25 -42.31 7.26
C PRO A 59 18.41 -43.07 6.60
N ASP A 60 18.48 -44.36 6.91
CA ASP A 60 19.35 -45.35 6.29
C ASP A 60 19.15 -45.41 4.77
N ALA A 61 20.28 -45.44 4.07
CA ALA A 61 20.41 -45.94 2.72
C ALA A 61 20.45 -47.48 2.76
N ASP A 62 19.69 -48.12 1.87
CA ASP A 62 19.86 -49.46 1.27
C ASP A 62 18.54 -49.74 0.52
N GLY A 63 18.43 -50.10 -0.75
CA GLY A 63 19.37 -50.53 -1.77
C GLY A 63 18.53 -51.22 -2.86
N ASP A 64 19.23 -51.64 -3.90
CA ASP A 64 18.81 -52.67 -4.87
C ASP A 64 18.02 -52.25 -6.12
N SER A 65 18.17 -53.12 -7.11
CA SER A 65 18.69 -52.87 -8.44
C SER A 65 17.77 -53.44 -9.52
N THR A 66 18.25 -53.47 -10.77
CA THR A 66 17.63 -53.99 -12.01
C THR A 66 16.72 -52.96 -12.71
N ASP A 67 16.70 -52.78 -14.03
CA ASP A 67 17.25 -53.56 -15.14
C ASP A 67 17.44 -52.67 -16.39
N SER A 68 18.32 -53.18 -17.22
CA SER A 68 18.79 -52.91 -18.57
C SER A 68 17.80 -52.43 -19.65
N GLY A 69 18.34 -51.71 -20.65
CA GLY A 69 17.79 -51.52 -22.00
C GLY A 69 17.66 -50.03 -22.34
N GLY A 70 18.53 -49.39 -23.12
CA GLY A 70 19.05 -49.82 -24.41
C GLY A 70 18.15 -49.25 -25.50
N ASP A 71 18.51 -48.12 -26.09
CA ASP A 71 18.30 -47.85 -27.52
C ASP A 71 19.16 -46.69 -28.01
N ALA A 72 20.00 -47.04 -28.99
CA ALA A 72 20.80 -46.16 -29.82
C ALA A 72 20.18 -46.17 -31.22
N GLY A 73 20.16 -45.01 -31.88
CA GLY A 73 19.73 -44.82 -33.27
C GLY A 73 19.11 -43.42 -33.39
N GLY A 74 19.71 -42.48 -34.13
CA GLY A 74 19.54 -42.39 -35.58
C GLY A 74 18.13 -41.83 -35.83
N ASP A 75 17.93 -40.59 -36.27
CA ASP A 75 18.25 -40.19 -37.64
C ASP A 75 18.41 -38.66 -37.79
N ALA A 76 19.32 -38.32 -38.69
CA ALA A 76 19.46 -37.00 -39.29
C ALA A 76 18.64 -36.97 -40.59
N ASP A 77 17.81 -35.95 -40.76
CA ASP A 77 17.35 -35.40 -42.04
C ASP A 77 17.00 -33.92 -41.73
N GLY A 78 17.56 -32.88 -42.33
CA GLY A 78 18.00 -32.75 -43.70
C GLY A 78 16.85 -32.27 -44.59
N GLY A 79 16.55 -30.96 -44.58
CA GLY A 79 15.54 -30.40 -45.48
C GLY A 79 15.40 -28.87 -45.40
N PRO A 80 15.74 -28.11 -46.46
CA PRO A 80 15.70 -26.64 -46.48
C PRO A 80 14.44 -26.08 -47.19
N THR A 81 14.37 -24.74 -47.18
CA THR A 81 13.55 -23.84 -48.02
C THR A 81 12.03 -23.84 -47.82
N ASP A 82 11.48 -22.71 -47.40
CA ASP A 82 10.60 -21.97 -48.32
C ASP A 82 10.65 -20.45 -48.08
N SER A 83 10.73 -19.74 -49.19
CA SER A 83 10.77 -18.29 -49.30
C SER A 83 9.82 -17.90 -50.42
N GLY A 84 8.98 -16.88 -50.16
CA GLY A 84 7.96 -16.37 -51.08
C GLY A 84 6.57 -16.58 -50.48
N GLY A 85 5.65 -15.63 -50.46
CA GLY A 85 5.51 -14.38 -51.20
C GLY A 85 4.01 -14.13 -51.36
N ASP A 86 3.64 -12.86 -51.50
CA ASP A 86 2.34 -12.40 -52.03
C ASP A 86 1.09 -12.66 -51.17
N ALA A 87 0.02 -11.87 -51.21
CA ALA A 87 -0.31 -10.54 -51.70
C ALA A 87 -1.79 -10.34 -51.34
N GLY A 88 -2.20 -9.09 -51.12
CA GLY A 88 -3.54 -8.62 -51.50
C GLY A 88 -4.72 -9.04 -50.61
N GLY A 89 -5.55 -8.05 -50.27
CA GLY A 89 -6.85 -8.29 -49.65
C GLY A 89 -7.43 -7.04 -49.01
N ASP A 90 -7.86 -6.09 -49.85
CA ASP A 90 -8.74 -4.97 -49.55
C ASP A 90 -10.08 -5.41 -48.91
N ALA A 91 -10.90 -4.40 -48.57
CA ALA A 91 -12.36 -4.44 -48.33
C ALA A 91 -12.81 -4.82 -46.90
N ASP A 92 -13.67 -4.14 -46.14
CA ASP A 92 -14.56 -2.95 -46.23
C ASP A 92 -14.83 -2.53 -44.75
N GLY A 93 -15.10 -1.29 -44.32
CA GLY A 93 -15.98 -0.28 -44.90
C GLY A 93 -17.37 -0.27 -44.26
N TYR A 94 -17.52 0.08 -42.96
CA TYR A 94 -18.78 0.54 -42.32
C TYR A 94 -18.40 1.25 -40.99
N GLY A 95 -18.85 2.43 -40.57
CA GLY A 95 -19.74 3.46 -41.10
C GLY A 95 -19.77 4.59 -40.06
N GLU A 96 -19.59 5.83 -40.51
CA GLU A 96 -19.85 7.05 -39.74
C GLU A 96 -21.36 7.24 -39.57
N PRO A 97 -21.86 7.67 -38.40
CA PRO A 97 -23.14 8.34 -38.33
C PRO A 97 -22.95 9.86 -38.31
N ASP A 98 -23.53 10.47 -39.33
CA ASP A 98 -23.66 11.89 -39.57
C ASP A 98 -24.34 12.66 -38.43
N ALA A 99 -23.96 13.92 -38.37
CA ALA A 99 -24.57 14.98 -37.59
C ALA A 99 -25.81 15.55 -38.29
N ASP A 100 -26.93 15.61 -37.57
CA ASP A 100 -28.06 16.52 -37.75
C ASP A 100 -28.49 16.89 -36.31
N GLY A 101 -28.52 18.13 -35.82
CA GLY A 101 -29.13 19.31 -36.39
C GLY A 101 -30.52 19.50 -35.75
N ASP A 102 -30.63 20.23 -34.63
CA ASP A 102 -31.85 21.01 -34.36
C ASP A 102 -31.61 22.20 -33.43
N ALA A 103 -32.26 23.29 -33.78
CA ALA A 103 -32.14 24.62 -33.21
C ALA A 103 -33.40 24.99 -32.43
N THR A 104 -33.24 25.97 -31.53
CA THR A 104 -34.29 26.83 -30.95
C THR A 104 -35.36 26.18 -30.06
N ASP A 105 -35.33 26.52 -28.76
CA ASP A 105 -36.50 27.21 -28.20
C ASP A 105 -36.09 28.16 -27.06
N SER A 106 -36.61 29.37 -27.18
CA SER A 106 -36.48 30.51 -26.30
C SER A 106 -37.77 30.64 -25.47
N GLY A 107 -37.69 30.40 -24.16
CA GLY A 107 -38.81 30.58 -23.25
C GLY A 107 -38.38 31.28 -21.97
N GLY A 108 -38.40 32.61 -21.99
CA GLY A 108 -38.27 33.43 -20.79
C GLY A 108 -39.61 33.56 -20.06
N TYR A 109 -39.59 33.39 -18.74
CA TYR A 109 -40.57 33.96 -17.82
C TYR A 109 -39.80 34.44 -16.60
N GLY A 110 -39.82 35.75 -16.36
CA GLY A 110 -39.36 36.32 -15.11
C GLY A 110 -40.42 36.12 -14.02
N ASP A 111 -39.97 36.07 -12.77
CA ASP A 111 -40.75 36.61 -11.66
C ASP A 111 -39.81 37.25 -10.65
N ALA A 112 -40.21 38.45 -10.24
CA ALA A 112 -39.51 39.31 -9.31
C ALA A 112 -40.08 39.04 -7.92
N GLY A 113 -39.21 38.70 -6.97
CA GLY A 113 -39.55 38.58 -5.56
C GLY A 113 -38.40 39.11 -4.72
N SER A 114 -38.46 40.40 -4.41
CA SER A 114 -37.74 41.03 -3.31
C SER A 114 -38.13 40.37 -1.99
N ASP A 115 -37.17 40.12 -1.10
CA ASP A 115 -37.18 40.61 0.28
C ASP A 115 -35.88 40.24 1.00
N ALA A 116 -35.54 41.08 1.97
CA ALA A 116 -34.23 41.29 2.56
C ALA A 116 -33.88 40.33 3.72
N ASP A 117 -32.59 40.39 4.08
CA ASP A 117 -32.04 40.40 5.45
C ASP A 117 -31.03 39.28 5.78
N GLY A 118 -29.79 39.69 6.06
CA GLY A 118 -29.01 39.12 7.18
C GLY A 118 -27.78 38.26 6.86
N GLY A 119 -26.60 38.89 6.88
CA GLY A 119 -25.39 38.31 7.49
C GLY A 119 -24.28 37.81 6.54
N PRO A 120 -23.05 38.35 6.62
CA PRO A 120 -21.89 37.72 6.01
C PRO A 120 -21.33 36.68 7.00
N THR A 121 -21.66 35.41 6.80
CA THR A 121 -20.76 34.32 7.19
C THR A 121 -20.17 33.75 5.92
N ASP A 122 -19.20 34.50 5.39
CA ASP A 122 -18.31 34.07 4.32
C ASP A 122 -17.36 33.01 4.89
N SER A 123 -17.87 31.78 4.96
CA SER A 123 -17.05 30.57 4.99
C SER A 123 -17.17 29.97 3.60
N GLY A 124 -16.30 30.40 2.69
CA GLY A 124 -16.18 29.92 1.32
C GLY A 124 -15.77 28.45 1.23
N GLY A 125 -16.59 27.56 1.77
CA GLY A 125 -16.53 26.13 1.48
C GLY A 125 -16.86 25.93 0.01
N SER A 126 -15.96 25.25 -0.72
CA SER A 126 -16.23 24.86 -2.10
C SER A 126 -17.52 24.04 -2.14
N PRO A 127 -18.49 24.30 -3.04
CA PRO A 127 -19.79 23.60 -3.08
C PRO A 127 -19.69 22.06 -3.20
N LEU A 128 -18.51 21.54 -3.53
CA LEU A 128 -18.22 20.11 -3.64
C LEU A 128 -17.90 19.43 -2.29
N ASP A 129 -17.52 20.19 -1.26
CA ASP A 129 -17.29 19.64 0.09
C ASP A 129 -18.60 19.39 0.86
N GLU A 130 -19.66 20.14 0.56
CA GLU A 130 -20.94 20.04 1.27
C GLU A 130 -21.82 18.88 0.75
N LEU A 131 -21.47 18.26 -0.38
CA LEU A 131 -22.30 17.22 -1.00
C LEU A 131 -22.02 15.79 -0.53
N TRP A 132 -21.02 15.57 0.33
CA TRP A 132 -20.62 14.23 0.76
C TRP A 132 -20.60 14.14 2.28
N PRO A 133 -21.68 13.63 2.90
CA PRO A 133 -21.71 13.46 4.35
C PRO A 133 -20.53 12.60 4.81
N GLU A 134 -20.00 12.91 5.99
CA GLU A 134 -19.02 12.07 6.64
C GLU A 134 -19.56 10.64 6.73
N GLN A 135 -18.75 9.67 6.30
CA GLN A 135 -19.17 8.27 6.32
C GLN A 135 -18.99 7.73 7.74
N SER A 136 -20.06 7.16 8.28
CA SER A 136 -19.98 6.35 9.48
C SER A 136 -19.46 4.96 9.10
N PRO A 137 -18.89 4.20 10.06
CA PRO A 137 -18.52 2.81 9.81
C PRO A 137 -19.69 1.94 9.35
N ASP A 138 -20.91 2.27 9.76
CA ASP A 138 -22.13 1.55 9.39
C ASP A 138 -22.52 1.75 7.91
N ASP A 139 -21.96 2.78 7.24
CA ASP A 139 -22.17 3.05 5.81
C ASP A 139 -21.24 2.24 4.90
N MET A 140 -20.27 1.52 5.46
CA MET A 140 -19.29 0.76 4.68
C MET A 140 -19.86 -0.56 4.15
N ALA A 141 -19.57 -0.86 2.89
CA ALA A 141 -19.99 -2.10 2.26
C ALA A 141 -19.30 -3.30 2.93
N VAL A 142 -20.08 -4.23 3.47
CA VAL A 142 -19.57 -5.46 4.08
C VAL A 142 -19.42 -6.55 3.02
N SER A 143 -18.25 -7.18 2.96
CA SER A 143 -18.02 -8.33 2.06
C SER A 143 -18.91 -9.51 2.46
N LEU A 144 -19.81 -9.91 1.55
CA LEU A 144 -20.71 -11.06 1.76
C LEU A 144 -19.97 -12.41 1.79
N LYS A 145 -18.72 -12.46 1.27
CA LYS A 145 -17.98 -13.71 1.04
C LYS A 145 -16.77 -13.88 1.95
N ALA A 146 -16.35 -12.85 2.69
CA ALA A 146 -15.19 -12.85 3.60
C ALA A 146 -13.94 -13.55 3.02
N ASN A 147 -13.69 -13.40 1.72
CA ASN A 147 -12.63 -14.12 1.00
C ASN A 147 -11.53 -13.13 0.62
N LEU A 148 -10.66 -12.83 1.59
CA LEU A 148 -9.54 -11.91 1.38
C LEU A 148 -8.46 -12.58 0.55
N ARG A 149 -8.13 -11.97 -0.60
CA ARG A 149 -7.02 -12.41 -1.45
C ARG A 149 -6.00 -11.30 -1.62
N TRP A 150 -4.72 -11.66 -1.50
CA TRP A 150 -3.62 -10.75 -1.81
C TRP A 150 -3.70 -10.31 -3.27
N LYS A 151 -3.61 -9.00 -3.51
CA LYS A 151 -3.40 -8.47 -4.86
C LYS A 151 -2.06 -8.97 -5.38
N ARG A 152 -2.09 -9.60 -6.56
CA ARG A 152 -0.86 -9.99 -7.27
C ARG A 152 -0.13 -8.75 -7.77
N GLY A 153 1.17 -8.88 -8.01
CA GLY A 153 2.03 -7.76 -8.42
C GLY A 153 1.47 -6.92 -9.58
N ALA A 154 0.91 -7.55 -10.62
CA ALA A 154 0.32 -6.82 -11.75
C ALA A 154 -0.93 -5.98 -11.37
N ILE A 155 -1.79 -6.51 -10.49
CA ILE A 155 -2.98 -5.80 -10.01
C ILE A 155 -2.53 -4.64 -9.11
N LEU A 156 -1.66 -4.93 -8.13
CA LEU A 156 -1.11 -3.92 -7.24
C LEU A 156 -0.41 -2.78 -8.00
N LYS A 157 0.32 -3.11 -9.08
CA LYS A 157 0.95 -2.13 -9.97
C LYS A 157 -0.06 -1.22 -10.64
N ASN A 158 -1.13 -1.77 -11.20
CA ASN A 158 -2.16 -1.01 -11.88
C ASN A 158 -2.91 -0.11 -10.90
N ASP A 159 -3.29 -0.65 -9.75
CA ASP A 159 -4.00 0.10 -8.71
C ASP A 159 -3.15 1.24 -8.17
N LEU A 160 -1.85 1.02 -7.88
CA LEU A 160 -0.94 2.09 -7.45
C LEU A 160 -0.73 3.14 -8.53
N SER A 161 -0.62 2.72 -9.79
CA SER A 161 -0.45 3.64 -10.92
C SER A 161 -1.68 4.52 -11.10
N GLN A 162 -2.88 3.94 -11.00
CA GLN A 162 -4.14 4.68 -11.04
C GLN A 162 -4.29 5.61 -9.84
N ALA A 163 -4.08 5.11 -8.62
CA ALA A 163 -4.23 5.86 -7.39
C ALA A 163 -3.29 7.08 -7.38
N LEU A 164 -2.03 6.90 -7.80
CA LEU A 164 -0.99 7.93 -7.73
C LEU A 164 -0.75 8.67 -9.05
N GLY A 165 -1.55 8.40 -10.08
CA GLY A 165 -1.47 9.09 -11.38
C GLY A 165 -0.13 8.91 -12.09
N PHE A 166 0.45 7.70 -12.01
CA PHE A 166 1.67 7.33 -12.73
C PHE A 166 1.36 6.50 -13.97
N ALA A 167 2.24 6.57 -14.96
CA ALA A 167 2.33 5.50 -15.95
C ALA A 167 2.87 4.23 -15.26
N PRO A 168 2.42 3.01 -15.66
CA PRO A 168 2.81 1.78 -14.98
C PRO A 168 4.32 1.58 -14.82
N ASP A 169 5.12 1.97 -15.81
CA ASP A 169 6.58 1.86 -15.85
C ASP A 169 7.32 2.92 -15.01
N GLN A 170 6.59 3.93 -14.51
CA GLN A 170 7.12 5.05 -13.73
C GLN A 170 6.82 4.96 -12.24
N SER A 171 5.94 4.05 -11.81
CA SER A 171 5.50 3.94 -10.40
C SER A 171 6.66 3.76 -9.41
N CYS A 172 7.52 2.75 -9.62
CA CYS A 172 8.58 2.40 -8.68
C CYS A 172 9.85 1.92 -9.40
N LYS A 173 11.02 2.44 -8.98
CA LYS A 173 12.33 1.97 -9.41
C LYS A 173 13.20 1.56 -8.21
N GLU A 174 13.58 0.29 -8.18
CA GLU A 174 14.48 -0.26 -7.18
C GLU A 174 15.91 0.11 -7.55
N LEU A 175 16.62 0.76 -6.61
CA LEU A 175 17.96 1.33 -6.83
C LEU A 175 18.05 2.26 -8.06
N GLU A 176 16.95 2.93 -8.39
CA GLU A 176 16.81 3.80 -9.58
C GLU A 176 16.97 3.10 -10.95
N LEU A 177 17.23 1.79 -10.97
CA LEU A 177 17.60 1.04 -12.17
C LEU A 177 16.53 0.02 -12.58
N PHE A 178 15.96 -0.71 -11.62
CA PHE A 178 15.10 -1.85 -11.88
C PHE A 178 13.63 -1.53 -11.62
N ASP A 179 12.70 -2.11 -12.38
CA ASP A 179 11.28 -2.04 -12.04
C ASP A 179 11.02 -2.81 -10.74
N CYS A 180 10.43 -2.17 -9.73
CA CYS A 180 10.24 -2.82 -8.43
C CYS A 180 9.35 -4.07 -8.51
N PHE A 181 8.38 -4.10 -9.42
CA PHE A 181 7.50 -5.27 -9.57
C PHE A 181 8.21 -6.43 -10.25
N MET A 182 9.21 -6.16 -11.11
CA MET A 182 10.13 -7.18 -11.58
C MET A 182 11.02 -7.68 -10.43
N ALA A 183 11.66 -6.77 -9.68
CA ALA A 183 12.55 -7.13 -8.58
C ALA A 183 11.85 -7.91 -7.45
N HIS A 184 10.57 -7.62 -7.21
CA HIS A 184 9.74 -8.25 -6.19
C HIS A 184 8.71 -9.23 -6.74
N ASN A 185 8.86 -9.70 -7.98
CA ASN A 185 7.86 -10.56 -8.63
C ASN A 185 7.55 -11.82 -7.78
N ILE A 186 8.58 -12.50 -7.26
CA ILE A 186 8.43 -13.73 -6.46
C ILE A 186 7.73 -13.45 -5.12
N PRO A 187 8.17 -12.48 -4.29
CA PRO A 187 7.44 -12.09 -3.09
C PRO A 187 5.98 -11.69 -3.34
N LEU A 188 5.64 -11.17 -4.53
CA LEU A 188 4.28 -10.77 -4.91
C LEU A 188 3.44 -11.91 -5.52
N GLY A 189 3.89 -13.16 -5.35
CA GLY A 189 3.19 -14.35 -5.80
C GLY A 189 3.34 -14.64 -7.31
N GLY A 190 4.28 -13.99 -7.98
CA GLY A 190 4.70 -14.35 -9.33
C GLY A 190 5.66 -15.55 -9.34
N SER A 191 5.78 -16.20 -10.48
CA SER A 191 6.77 -17.24 -10.73
C SER A 191 7.72 -16.79 -11.85
N ASP A 192 9.02 -16.93 -11.62
CA ASP A 192 10.05 -16.73 -12.65
C ASP A 192 11.28 -17.61 -12.38
N PRO A 193 11.15 -18.94 -12.49
CA PRO A 193 12.24 -19.85 -12.15
C PRO A 193 13.45 -19.72 -13.08
N PHE A 194 13.23 -19.38 -14.35
CA PHE A 194 14.30 -19.31 -15.35
C PHE A 194 14.99 -17.95 -15.39
N GLY A 195 14.26 -16.84 -15.27
CA GLY A 195 14.84 -15.49 -15.30
C GLY A 195 15.60 -15.16 -14.02
N SER A 196 15.01 -15.49 -12.86
CA SER A 196 15.63 -15.22 -11.56
C SER A 196 16.63 -16.29 -11.10
N GLY A 197 16.62 -17.48 -11.72
CA GLY A 197 17.39 -18.64 -11.27
C GLY A 197 16.92 -19.23 -9.94
N LEU A 198 15.72 -18.85 -9.46
CA LEU A 198 15.14 -19.34 -8.21
C LEU A 198 14.19 -20.51 -8.48
N TYR A 199 14.75 -21.72 -8.42
CA TYR A 199 13.99 -22.97 -8.63
C TYR A 199 13.25 -23.45 -7.37
N GLU A 200 13.62 -22.94 -6.20
CA GLU A 200 13.00 -23.28 -4.93
C GLU A 200 12.15 -22.11 -4.42
N PRO A 201 10.90 -22.38 -3.96
CA PRO A 201 10.10 -21.37 -3.28
C PRO A 201 10.79 -20.85 -2.02
N ALA A 202 10.54 -19.58 -1.68
CA ALA A 202 10.92 -19.08 -0.36
C ALA A 202 10.30 -19.96 0.73
N ARG A 203 11.10 -20.35 1.74
CA ARG A 203 10.61 -21.19 2.85
C ARG A 203 9.48 -20.53 3.66
N SER A 204 9.39 -19.21 3.62
CA SER A 204 8.44 -18.42 4.41
C SER A 204 7.94 -17.20 3.61
N PRO A 205 7.10 -17.41 2.56
CA PRO A 205 6.64 -16.32 1.70
C PRO A 205 5.84 -15.26 2.47
N GLN A 206 5.17 -15.66 3.56
CA GLN A 206 4.41 -14.79 4.45
C GLN A 206 5.24 -13.67 5.10
N VAL A 207 6.56 -13.84 5.21
CA VAL A 207 7.47 -12.81 5.74
C VAL A 207 7.92 -11.86 4.63
N THR A 208 8.18 -12.39 3.43
CA THR A 208 8.74 -11.59 2.33
C THR A 208 7.69 -10.75 1.60
N THR A 209 6.44 -11.22 1.51
CA THR A 209 5.39 -10.50 0.78
C THR A 209 5.06 -9.14 1.40
N PRO A 210 4.78 -9.02 2.72
CA PRO A 210 4.48 -7.73 3.32
C PRO A 210 5.62 -6.73 3.16
N ILE A 211 6.87 -7.17 3.37
CA ILE A 211 8.07 -6.32 3.21
C ILE A 211 8.18 -5.79 1.78
N ALA A 212 7.94 -6.64 0.77
CA ALA A 212 7.96 -6.23 -0.63
C ALA A 212 6.85 -5.22 -0.95
N VAL A 213 5.64 -5.46 -0.47
CA VAL A 213 4.48 -4.57 -0.66
C VAL A 213 4.73 -3.21 -0.02
N GLU A 214 5.15 -3.17 1.25
CA GLU A 214 5.48 -1.94 1.96
C GLU A 214 6.57 -1.14 1.25
N ARG A 215 7.62 -1.81 0.78
CA ARG A 215 8.71 -1.16 0.05
C ARG A 215 8.23 -0.53 -1.25
N ILE A 216 7.40 -1.23 -2.01
CA ILE A 216 6.82 -0.70 -3.26
C ILE A 216 5.94 0.51 -2.99
N ILE A 217 5.03 0.43 -2.01
CA ILE A 217 4.12 1.52 -1.67
C ILE A 217 4.92 2.73 -1.21
N MET A 218 5.86 2.53 -0.27
CA MET A 218 6.71 3.60 0.26
C MET A 218 7.48 4.31 -0.86
N GLN A 219 8.16 3.56 -1.75
CA GLN A 219 8.90 4.15 -2.87
C GLN A 219 7.98 4.91 -3.83
N THR A 220 6.79 4.39 -4.12
CA THR A 220 5.82 5.04 -5.02
C THR A 220 5.27 6.32 -4.39
N CYS A 221 4.96 6.31 -3.09
CA CYS A 221 4.52 7.49 -2.34
C CYS A 221 5.60 8.59 -2.28
N VAL A 222 6.85 8.22 -1.96
CA VAL A 222 8.01 9.13 -2.02
C VAL A 222 8.12 9.76 -3.40
N ARG A 223 8.07 8.94 -4.45
CA ARG A 223 8.17 9.44 -5.82
C ARG A 223 7.03 10.41 -6.15
N ARG A 224 5.79 10.12 -5.75
CA ARG A 224 4.65 11.00 -6.03
C ARG A 224 4.77 12.34 -5.35
N ALA A 225 5.15 12.34 -4.06
CA ALA A 225 5.35 13.58 -3.30
C ALA A 225 6.44 14.43 -3.96
N LEU A 226 7.55 13.83 -4.39
CA LEU A 226 8.62 14.55 -5.08
C LEU A 226 8.18 15.15 -6.42
N VAL A 227 7.41 14.41 -7.24
CA VAL A 227 6.92 14.93 -8.52
C VAL A 227 5.90 16.05 -8.31
N ASP A 228 5.00 15.91 -7.33
CA ASP A 228 4.03 16.96 -6.97
C ASP A 228 4.70 18.20 -6.37
N ALA A 229 5.83 18.06 -5.68
CA ALA A 229 6.53 19.20 -5.06
C ALA A 229 7.25 20.09 -6.09
N VAL A 230 7.63 19.56 -7.25
CA VAL A 230 8.38 20.31 -8.28
C VAL A 230 7.53 20.73 -9.48
N GLY A 231 6.39 20.09 -9.67
CA GLY A 231 5.50 20.29 -10.82
C GLY A 231 4.07 20.60 -10.40
N PRO A 232 3.13 20.59 -11.35
CA PRO A 232 1.71 20.65 -11.03
C PRO A 232 1.32 19.44 -10.19
N ALA A 233 0.84 19.67 -8.97
CA ALA A 233 0.40 18.61 -8.10
C ALA A 233 -0.81 17.87 -8.69
N VAL A 234 -0.73 16.54 -8.73
CA VAL A 234 -1.80 15.65 -9.23
C VAL A 234 -2.50 14.93 -8.09
N VAL A 235 -1.76 14.56 -7.04
CA VAL A 235 -2.29 13.80 -5.90
C VAL A 235 -2.32 14.68 -4.65
N PHE A 236 -1.21 15.34 -4.34
CA PHE A 236 -1.07 16.18 -3.15
C PHE A 236 -1.46 17.63 -3.44
N THR A 237 -2.72 17.86 -3.83
CA THR A 237 -3.20 19.16 -4.31
C THR A 237 -3.57 20.13 -3.20
N GLU A 238 -3.81 19.62 -1.99
CA GLU A 238 -4.30 20.43 -0.87
C GLU A 238 -3.17 20.89 0.06
N LEU A 239 -1.95 20.36 -0.13
CA LEU A 239 -0.80 20.66 0.73
C LEU A 239 0.19 21.56 -0.01
N ASP A 240 0.70 22.58 0.68
CA ASP A 240 1.92 23.25 0.26
C ASP A 240 3.13 22.36 0.60
N LEU A 241 3.56 21.53 -0.35
CA LEU A 241 4.68 20.59 -0.15
C LEU A 241 6.02 21.28 0.13
N ALA A 242 6.15 22.59 -0.14
CA ALA A 242 7.34 23.36 0.23
C ALA A 242 7.34 23.80 1.70
N SER A 243 6.21 23.65 2.40
CA SER A 243 6.11 24.03 3.82
C SER A 243 7.01 23.14 4.68
N PRO A 244 7.92 23.74 5.48
CA PRO A 244 8.83 22.99 6.33
C PRO A 244 8.15 22.38 7.56
N ALA A 245 6.94 22.83 7.91
CA ALA A 245 6.19 22.35 9.06
C ALA A 245 4.67 22.51 8.83
N LEU A 246 3.90 21.51 9.23
CA LEU A 246 2.44 21.60 9.32
C LEU A 246 2.03 21.78 10.79
N ASP A 247 1.40 22.91 11.13
CA ASP A 247 1.00 23.23 12.50
C ASP A 247 -0.40 22.63 12.80
N PRO A 248 -0.52 21.65 13.72
CA PRO A 248 -1.81 21.05 14.07
C PRO A 248 -2.73 21.98 14.86
N THR A 249 -2.27 23.15 15.29
CA THR A 249 -3.10 24.17 15.95
C THR A 249 -3.73 25.15 14.96
N ASP A 250 -3.23 25.18 13.72
CA ASP A 250 -3.76 26.00 12.65
C ASP A 250 -4.95 25.30 11.96
N LEU A 251 -6.08 25.99 11.92
CA LEU A 251 -7.32 25.45 11.36
C LEU A 251 -7.20 25.22 9.85
N GLU A 252 -6.52 26.10 9.13
CA GLU A 252 -6.32 25.95 7.68
C GLU A 252 -5.48 24.72 7.36
N THR A 253 -4.41 24.50 8.12
CA THR A 253 -3.59 23.28 8.05
C THR A 253 -4.43 22.02 8.29
N LEU A 254 -5.27 22.00 9.33
CA LEU A 254 -6.13 20.84 9.61
C LEU A 254 -7.15 20.59 8.48
N LEU A 255 -7.72 21.65 7.90
CA LEU A 255 -8.65 21.53 6.77
C LEU A 255 -7.94 20.98 5.52
N ALA A 256 -6.73 21.46 5.21
CA ALA A 256 -5.91 20.96 4.12
C ALA A 256 -5.56 19.48 4.30
N VAL A 257 -5.15 19.08 5.51
CA VAL A 257 -4.85 17.68 5.88
C VAL A 257 -6.07 16.78 5.70
N ASP A 258 -7.25 17.20 6.16
CA ASP A 258 -8.48 16.43 6.03
C ASP A 258 -8.89 16.24 4.57
N LYS A 259 -8.83 17.31 3.76
CA LYS A 259 -9.12 17.23 2.32
C LYS A 259 -8.13 16.32 1.61
N GLN A 260 -6.84 16.46 1.91
CA GLN A 260 -5.81 15.59 1.33
C GLN A 260 -6.02 14.12 1.71
N THR A 261 -6.34 13.85 2.97
CA THR A 261 -6.66 12.50 3.46
C THR A 261 -7.84 11.92 2.69
N ARG A 262 -8.91 12.70 2.49
CA ARG A 262 -10.06 12.28 1.70
C ARG A 262 -9.70 11.94 0.26
N ILE A 263 -8.84 12.73 -0.39
CA ILE A 263 -8.36 12.47 -1.75
C ILE A 263 -7.61 11.13 -1.80
N LEU A 264 -6.71 10.86 -0.84
CA LEU A 264 -5.97 9.61 -0.78
C LEU A 264 -6.90 8.41 -0.55
N TYR A 265 -7.84 8.49 0.38
CA TYR A 265 -8.84 7.44 0.63
C TYR A 265 -9.68 7.14 -0.61
N ARG A 266 -10.12 8.16 -1.35
CA ARG A 266 -10.88 7.96 -2.59
C ARG A 266 -10.03 7.32 -3.68
N ARG A 267 -8.75 7.69 -3.78
CA ARG A 267 -7.82 7.15 -4.78
C ARG A 267 -7.43 5.70 -4.49
N PHE A 268 -7.19 5.35 -3.23
CA PHE A 268 -6.78 4.00 -2.83
C PHE A 268 -7.98 3.06 -2.59
N LEU A 269 -9.00 3.53 -1.90
CA LEU A 269 -10.08 2.69 -1.34
C LEU A 269 -11.46 2.99 -1.93
N ALA A 270 -11.58 3.96 -2.85
CA ALA A 270 -12.84 4.37 -3.48
C ALA A 270 -13.96 4.74 -2.49
N ARG A 271 -13.61 5.23 -1.30
CA ARG A 271 -14.54 5.71 -0.26
C ARG A 271 -14.01 6.95 0.46
N ASN A 272 -14.83 7.55 1.34
CA ASN A 272 -14.37 8.61 2.24
C ASN A 272 -13.75 7.98 3.51
N PRO A 273 -12.81 8.67 4.18
CA PRO A 273 -12.36 8.29 5.50
C PRO A 273 -13.46 8.55 6.53
N THR A 274 -13.53 7.69 7.54
CA THR A 274 -14.30 7.93 8.76
C THR A 274 -13.64 9.02 9.62
N ILE A 275 -14.35 9.54 10.62
CA ILE A 275 -13.80 10.52 11.57
C ILE A 275 -12.56 9.95 12.30
N ALA A 276 -12.65 8.72 12.79
CA ALA A 276 -11.56 8.05 13.49
C ALA A 276 -10.31 7.86 12.60
N GLU A 277 -10.50 7.55 11.31
CA GLU A 277 -9.41 7.44 10.35
C GLU A 277 -8.73 8.79 10.10
N LYS A 278 -9.50 9.88 9.95
CA LYS A 278 -8.92 11.23 9.84
C LYS A 278 -8.12 11.58 11.09
N ASP A 279 -8.65 11.29 12.28
CA ASP A 279 -7.97 11.55 13.55
C ASP A 279 -6.66 10.77 13.67
N LEU A 280 -6.62 9.50 13.23
CA LEU A 280 -5.40 8.72 13.16
C LEU A 280 -4.39 9.34 12.18
N ILE A 281 -4.82 9.75 10.98
CA ILE A 281 -3.92 10.37 10.01
C ILE A 281 -3.37 11.71 10.51
N ARG A 282 -4.16 12.51 11.24
CA ARG A 282 -3.69 13.75 11.87
C ARG A 282 -2.57 13.53 12.88
N THR A 283 -2.47 12.35 13.50
CA THR A 283 -1.34 12.05 14.41
C THR A 283 0.00 12.10 13.70
N LEU A 284 0.03 11.91 12.37
CA LEU A 284 1.25 12.02 11.55
C LEU A 284 1.76 13.45 11.40
N LEU A 285 1.03 14.48 11.88
CA LEU A 285 1.51 15.86 11.92
C LEU A 285 2.66 16.06 12.91
N LEU A 286 2.84 15.11 13.82
CA LEU A 286 3.91 15.09 14.81
C LEU A 286 4.78 13.86 14.57
N SER A 287 6.09 14.04 14.68
CA SER A 287 7.05 12.94 14.79
C SER A 287 6.94 12.24 16.15
N ASP A 288 7.63 11.10 16.31
CA ASP A 288 7.71 10.37 17.57
C ASP A 288 8.28 11.22 18.74
N ASN A 289 9.05 12.27 18.43
CA ASN A 289 9.60 13.20 19.41
C ASN A 289 8.67 14.40 19.70
N GLY A 290 7.49 14.46 19.08
CA GLY A 290 6.55 15.58 19.18
C GLY A 290 6.91 16.80 18.34
N GLU A 291 7.91 16.71 17.45
CA GLU A 291 8.28 17.79 16.52
C GLU A 291 7.32 17.81 15.33
N LEU A 292 7.00 19.00 14.82
CA LEU A 292 6.20 19.17 13.61
C LEU A 292 6.90 18.53 12.41
N VAL A 293 6.14 17.83 11.57
CA VAL A 293 6.66 17.26 10.32
C VAL A 293 6.51 18.24 9.16
N SER A 294 7.38 18.10 8.15
CA SER A 294 7.23 18.85 6.90
C SER A 294 6.01 18.38 6.11
N ALA A 295 5.48 19.23 5.24
CA ALA A 295 4.34 18.85 4.39
C ALA A 295 4.67 17.69 3.43
N THR A 296 5.92 17.64 2.95
CA THR A 296 6.40 16.53 2.12
C THR A 296 6.47 15.22 2.93
N ASP A 297 7.00 15.25 4.16
CA ASP A 297 7.09 14.03 4.97
C ASP A 297 5.68 13.55 5.36
N PHE A 298 4.76 14.46 5.72
CA PHE A 298 3.36 14.13 5.95
C PHE A 298 2.70 13.50 4.72
N ALA A 299 2.92 14.06 3.52
CA ALA A 299 2.38 13.54 2.26
C ALA A 299 2.85 12.10 2.00
N VAL A 300 4.13 11.82 2.22
CA VAL A 300 4.70 10.47 2.08
C VAL A 300 4.11 9.50 3.11
N MET A 301 4.10 9.90 4.38
CA MET A 301 3.65 9.02 5.47
C MET A 301 2.16 8.72 5.42
N SER A 302 1.31 9.71 5.11
CA SER A 302 -0.13 9.52 4.95
C SER A 302 -0.47 8.66 3.72
N CYS A 303 0.20 8.89 2.58
CA CYS A 303 0.08 8.04 1.41
C CYS A 303 0.49 6.59 1.70
N PHE A 304 1.61 6.40 2.39
CA PHE A 304 2.07 5.08 2.78
C PHE A 304 1.08 4.40 3.72
N ALA A 305 0.67 5.07 4.80
CA ALA A 305 -0.25 4.52 5.79
C ALA A 305 -1.59 4.06 5.18
N ILE A 306 -2.17 4.86 4.28
CA ILE A 306 -3.43 4.53 3.59
C ILE A 306 -3.20 3.43 2.53
N GLY A 307 -2.15 3.58 1.73
CA GLY A 307 -1.79 2.63 0.69
C GLY A 307 -1.35 1.26 1.23
N SER A 308 -0.89 1.16 2.47
CA SER A 308 -0.51 -0.10 3.11
C SER A 308 -1.62 -0.72 3.95
N THR A 309 -2.84 -0.19 3.89
CA THR A 309 -3.97 -0.79 4.61
C THR A 309 -4.32 -2.16 4.03
N THR A 310 -4.90 -3.02 4.88
CA THR A 310 -5.41 -4.32 4.45
C THR A 310 -6.52 -4.17 3.41
N GLU A 311 -7.34 -3.13 3.49
CA GLU A 311 -8.38 -2.85 2.49
C GLU A 311 -7.78 -2.57 1.10
N PHE A 312 -6.63 -1.89 1.02
CA PHE A 312 -5.98 -1.68 -0.28
C PHE A 312 -5.25 -2.93 -0.79
N ILE A 313 -4.57 -3.67 0.08
CA ILE A 313 -3.70 -4.77 -0.32
C ILE A 313 -4.49 -6.04 -0.68
N PHE A 314 -5.69 -6.18 -0.14
CA PHE A 314 -6.58 -7.32 -0.37
C PHE A 314 -7.77 -6.94 -1.27
N PHE A 315 -8.41 -7.94 -1.87
CA PHE A 315 -9.70 -7.84 -2.55
C PHE A 315 -10.57 -9.07 -2.26
#